data_AF-A0A6A1TLE7-F1
#
_entry.id   AF-A0A6A1TLE7-F1
#
_cell.length_a   1.000
_cell.length_b   1.000
_cell.length_c   1.000
_cell.angle_alpha   90.00
_cell.angle_beta   90.00
_cell.angle_gamma   90.00
#
_symmetry.space_group_name_H-M   'P 1'
#
loop_
_entity.id
_entity.type
_entity.pdbx_description
1 polymer ?
#
loop_
_entity_poly.entity_id
_entity_poly.type
_entity_poly.pdbx_seq_one_letter_code
_entity_poly.pdbx_strand_id
1 'polypeptide(L)'
;MTSAISHRRLSDCSLEEAAEGFAAGFSGYVVPMNATVPSLRLRIERDHVDLDESFVYFDGEKPAGILLIGRRGDLSRVGAVGMGPTIRGRGFGRSVMLDAIEAAKARGAPQTHPRGDQHQ
;
A
#
# COMPACT_ATOMS: atom_id res chain seq x y z
N MET A 1 23.40 7.97 -9.13
CA MET A 1 22.37 8.95 -8.73
C MET A 1 21.33 8.19 -7.93
N THR A 2 21.10 8.56 -6.67
CA THR A 2 20.04 7.96 -5.84
C THR A 2 18.77 8.71 -6.15
N SER A 3 17.86 8.11 -6.93
CA SER A 3 16.55 8.72 -7.14
C SER A 3 15.79 8.76 -5.80
N ALA A 4 15.05 9.84 -5.57
CA ALA A 4 14.18 9.94 -4.41
C ALA A 4 13.01 8.97 -4.59
N ILE A 5 12.77 8.11 -3.60
CA ILE A 5 11.62 7.20 -3.60
C ILE A 5 10.37 8.02 -3.32
N SER A 6 9.36 7.91 -4.19
CA SER A 6 8.05 8.52 -4.01
C SER A 6 6.97 7.45 -3.93
N HIS A 7 5.76 7.84 -3.52
CA HIS A 7 4.59 6.97 -3.54
C HIS A 7 3.34 7.76 -3.92
N ARG A 8 2.38 7.07 -4.53
CA ARG A 8 1.05 7.58 -4.84
C ARG A 8 -0.01 6.61 -4.33
N ARG A 9 -1.20 7.11 -4.01
CA ARG A 9 -2.33 6.23 -3.66
C ARG A 9 -2.68 5.37 -4.85
N LEU A 10 -3.21 4.20 -4.59
CA LEU A 10 -3.68 3.32 -5.66
C LEU A 10 -4.85 3.94 -6.43
N SER A 11 -5.66 4.79 -5.78
CA SER A 11 -6.70 5.61 -6.43
C SER A 11 -6.16 6.66 -7.40
N ASP A 12 -4.91 7.09 -7.23
CA ASP A 12 -4.22 8.07 -8.08
C ASP A 12 -3.31 7.41 -9.14
N CYS A 13 -3.34 6.08 -9.24
CA CYS A 13 -2.55 5.31 -10.20
C CYS A 13 -3.44 4.64 -11.24
N SER A 14 -2.92 4.42 -12.43
CA SER A 14 -3.56 3.49 -13.37
C SER A 14 -3.42 2.04 -12.88
N LEU A 15 -4.30 1.16 -13.36
CA LEU A 15 -4.18 -0.27 -13.03
C LEU A 15 -2.92 -0.88 -13.64
N GLU A 16 -2.44 -0.33 -14.76
CA GLU A 16 -1.19 -0.70 -15.41
C GLU A 16 0.00 -0.37 -14.49
N GLU A 17 0.09 0.85 -13.98
CA GLU A 17 1.14 1.27 -13.03
C GLU A 17 1.13 0.40 -11.77
N ALA A 18 -0.06 0.09 -11.26
CA ALA A 18 -0.20 -0.76 -10.09
C ALA A 18 0.19 -2.21 -10.37
N ALA A 19 -0.14 -2.76 -11.55
CA ALA A 19 0.26 -4.11 -11.95
C ALA A 19 1.79 -4.21 -12.12
N GLU A 20 2.40 -3.17 -12.71
CA GLU A 20 3.85 -3.06 -12.82
C GLU A 20 4.53 -2.96 -11.46
N GLY A 21 4.01 -2.11 -10.55
CA GLY A 21 4.51 -1.98 -9.18
C GLY A 21 4.41 -3.29 -8.40
N PHE A 22 3.32 -4.03 -8.58
CA PHE A 22 3.17 -5.38 -8.01
C PHE A 22 4.22 -6.33 -8.58
N ALA A 23 4.32 -6.45 -9.90
CA ALA A 23 5.29 -7.34 -10.54
C ALA A 23 6.74 -7.00 -10.13
N ALA A 24 7.08 -5.71 -10.07
CA ALA A 24 8.38 -5.23 -9.62
C ALA A 24 8.65 -5.61 -8.16
N GLY A 25 7.66 -5.39 -7.27
CA GLY A 25 7.72 -5.68 -5.85
C GLY A 25 8.00 -7.15 -5.51
N PHE A 26 7.55 -8.07 -6.37
CA PHE A 26 7.74 -9.52 -6.22
C PHE A 26 8.78 -10.10 -7.20
N SER A 27 9.54 -9.25 -7.89
CA SER A 27 10.60 -9.70 -8.80
C SER A 27 11.74 -10.37 -8.03
N GLY A 28 12.21 -11.50 -8.55
CA GLY A 28 13.26 -12.31 -7.92
C GLY A 28 12.76 -13.34 -6.90
N TYR A 29 11.45 -13.46 -6.69
CA TYR A 29 10.88 -14.62 -6.02
C TYR A 29 10.91 -15.85 -6.95
N VAL A 30 11.13 -17.04 -6.37
CA VAL A 30 11.25 -18.30 -7.13
C VAL A 30 9.99 -18.61 -7.94
N VAL A 31 8.82 -18.17 -7.44
CA VAL A 31 7.56 -18.22 -8.17
C VAL A 31 7.28 -16.82 -8.74
N PRO A 32 7.32 -16.62 -10.07
CA PRO A 32 7.06 -15.32 -10.67
C PRO A 32 5.59 -14.93 -10.45
N MET A 33 5.39 -13.86 -9.69
CA MET A 33 4.07 -13.25 -9.55
C MET A 33 3.86 -12.24 -10.67
N ASN A 34 3.50 -12.73 -11.86
CA ASN A 34 3.11 -11.85 -12.97
C ASN A 34 1.71 -11.28 -12.67
N ALA A 35 1.66 -10.04 -12.20
CA ALA A 35 0.42 -9.30 -12.11
C ALA A 35 0.06 -8.76 -13.50
N THR A 36 -1.10 -9.16 -13.99
CA THR A 36 -1.75 -8.53 -15.14
C THR A 36 -2.83 -7.61 -14.60
N VAL A 37 -3.26 -6.62 -15.39
CA VAL A 37 -4.37 -5.74 -15.00
C VAL A 37 -5.62 -6.54 -14.56
N PRO A 38 -6.07 -7.59 -15.29
CA PRO A 38 -7.19 -8.41 -14.84
C PRO A 38 -6.96 -9.13 -13.50
N SER A 39 -5.76 -9.69 -13.27
CA SER A 39 -5.49 -10.42 -12.02
C SER A 39 -5.37 -9.46 -10.83
N LEU A 40 -4.84 -8.26 -11.04
CA LEU A 40 -4.82 -7.22 -10.03
C LEU A 40 -6.24 -6.73 -9.70
N ARG A 41 -7.08 -6.49 -10.71
CA ARG A 41 -8.49 -6.09 -10.50
C ARG A 41 -9.25 -7.13 -9.68
N LEU A 42 -9.13 -8.41 -10.03
CA LEU A 42 -9.76 -9.49 -9.26
C LEU A 42 -9.25 -9.53 -7.82
N ARG A 43 -7.96 -9.27 -7.59
CA ARG A 43 -7.40 -9.17 -6.24
C ARG A 43 -7.95 -7.99 -5.47
N ILE A 44 -8.08 -6.82 -6.11
CA ILE A 44 -8.67 -5.61 -5.51
C ILE A 44 -10.08 -5.92 -4.99
N GLU A 45 -10.90 -6.54 -5.83
CA GLU A 45 -12.27 -6.92 -5.49
C GLU A 45 -12.32 -7.99 -4.38
N ARG A 46 -11.61 -9.11 -4.57
CA ARG A 46 -11.63 -10.26 -3.65
C ARG A 46 -11.09 -9.91 -2.28
N ASP A 47 -10.02 -9.11 -2.22
CA ASP A 47 -9.35 -8.79 -0.96
C ASP A 47 -9.93 -7.52 -0.31
N HIS A 48 -11.01 -6.94 -0.86
CA HIS A 48 -11.62 -5.69 -0.42
C HIS A 48 -10.57 -4.57 -0.26
N VAL A 49 -9.73 -4.41 -1.28
CA VAL A 49 -8.64 -3.42 -1.26
C VAL A 49 -9.23 -2.03 -1.21
N ASP A 50 -8.80 -1.25 -0.23
CA ASP A 50 -9.06 0.17 -0.14
C ASP A 50 -8.02 0.90 -1.00
N LEU A 51 -8.48 1.60 -2.04
CA LEU A 51 -7.61 2.26 -3.01
C LEU A 51 -6.92 3.50 -2.44
N ASP A 52 -7.51 4.16 -1.45
CA ASP A 52 -6.94 5.37 -0.83
C ASP A 52 -5.93 5.05 0.26
N GLU A 53 -6.03 3.85 0.84
CA GLU A 53 -5.11 3.33 1.86
C GLU A 53 -4.07 2.35 1.28
N SER A 54 -4.11 2.13 -0.03
CA SER A 54 -3.12 1.35 -0.77
C SER A 54 -2.22 2.28 -1.58
N PHE A 55 -1.00 1.83 -1.86
CA PHE A 55 0.02 2.67 -2.47
C PHE A 55 0.84 1.93 -3.52
N VAL A 56 1.20 2.66 -4.58
CA VAL A 56 2.24 2.27 -5.52
C VAL A 56 3.49 3.11 -5.22
N TYR A 57 4.63 2.44 -5.13
CA TYR A 57 5.92 3.08 -4.86
C TYR A 57 6.69 3.24 -6.16
N PHE A 58 7.40 4.35 -6.29
CA PHE A 58 8.14 4.71 -7.49
C PHE A 58 9.61 5.03 -7.19
N ASP A 59 10.47 4.64 -8.13
CA ASP A 59 11.87 5.06 -8.20
C ASP A 59 12.00 6.02 -9.40
N GLY A 60 11.93 7.33 -9.11
CA GLY A 60 11.60 8.32 -10.14
C GLY A 60 10.16 8.15 -10.63
N GLU A 61 9.97 7.99 -11.94
CA GLU A 61 8.65 7.75 -12.55
C GLU A 61 8.32 6.25 -12.70
N LYS A 62 9.25 5.36 -12.34
CA LYS A 62 9.09 3.93 -12.58
C LYS A 62 8.43 3.23 -11.39
N PRO A 63 7.32 2.49 -11.57
CA PRO A 63 6.77 1.63 -10.52
C PRO A 63 7.83 0.64 -10.02
N ALA A 64 8.01 0.62 -8.70
CA ALA A 64 9.07 -0.11 -8.03
C ALA A 64 8.58 -0.94 -6.84
N GLY A 65 7.32 -0.80 -6.42
CA GLY A 65 6.74 -1.62 -5.36
C GLY A 65 5.26 -1.32 -5.14
N ILE A 66 4.64 -2.06 -4.23
CA ILE A 66 3.23 -1.91 -3.90
C ILE A 66 2.95 -2.23 -2.42
N LEU A 67 1.95 -1.54 -1.87
CA LEU A 67 1.26 -1.88 -0.64
C LEU A 67 -0.23 -1.95 -0.94
N LEU A 68 -0.85 -3.10 -0.68
CA LEU A 68 -2.30 -3.28 -0.77
C LEU A 68 -2.88 -3.46 0.62
N ILE A 69 -3.81 -2.60 1.01
CA ILE A 69 -4.54 -2.69 2.27
C ILE A 69 -5.98 -3.10 1.97
N GLY A 70 -6.38 -4.25 2.50
CA GLY A 70 -7.77 -4.71 2.48
C GLY A 70 -8.51 -4.22 3.72
N ARG A 71 -9.78 -3.83 3.55
CA ARG A 71 -10.64 -3.35 4.63
C ARG A 71 -11.99 -4.04 4.68
N ARG A 72 -12.45 -4.32 5.89
CA ARG A 72 -13.82 -4.78 6.16
C ARG A 72 -14.29 -4.23 7.51
N GLY A 73 -15.12 -3.19 7.47
CA GLY A 73 -15.47 -2.41 8.66
C GLY A 73 -14.23 -1.75 9.26
N ASP A 74 -14.00 -2.00 10.55
CA ASP A 74 -12.85 -1.47 11.30
C ASP A 74 -11.59 -2.33 11.16
N LEU A 75 -11.70 -3.51 10.54
CA LEU A 75 -10.56 -4.39 10.32
C LEU A 75 -9.75 -3.93 9.10
N SER A 76 -8.45 -3.72 9.31
CA SER A 76 -7.46 -3.48 8.24
C SER A 76 -6.49 -4.66 8.14
N ARG A 77 -6.19 -5.10 6.91
CA ARG A 77 -5.26 -6.19 6.61
C ARG A 77 -4.27 -5.76 5.54
N VAL A 78 -2.99 -6.08 5.70
CA VAL A 78 -2.03 -6.03 4.59
C VAL A 78 -2.32 -7.20 3.64
N GLY A 79 -2.84 -6.90 2.45
CA GLY A 79 -3.14 -7.88 1.40
C GLY A 79 -1.93 -8.23 0.54
N ALA A 80 -1.03 -7.26 0.33
CA ALA A 80 0.27 -7.45 -0.29
C ALA A 80 1.22 -6.33 0.14
N VAL A 81 2.50 -6.66 0.31
CA VAL A 81 3.59 -5.70 0.42
C VAL A 81 4.78 -6.25 -0.37
N GLY A 82 5.25 -5.48 -1.34
CA GLY A 82 6.32 -5.90 -2.23
C GLY A 82 7.19 -4.72 -2.61
N MET A 83 8.51 -4.86 -2.44
CA MET A 83 9.49 -3.83 -2.76
C MET A 83 10.50 -4.40 -3.75
N GLY A 84 10.61 -3.74 -4.91
CA GLY A 84 11.47 -4.17 -5.98
C GLY A 84 12.95 -3.94 -5.69
N PRO A 85 13.85 -4.52 -6.49
CA PRO A 85 15.30 -4.48 -6.27
C PRO A 85 15.89 -3.09 -6.02
N THR A 86 15.32 -2.06 -6.65
CA THR A 86 15.82 -0.69 -6.57
C THR A 86 15.45 0.02 -5.27
N ILE A 87 14.35 -0.39 -4.62
CA ILE A 87 13.83 0.23 -3.39
C ILE A 87 13.79 -0.73 -2.19
N ARG A 88 14.15 -2.00 -2.37
CA ARG A 88 14.25 -2.99 -1.29
C ARG A 88 15.56 -2.86 -0.51
N GLY A 89 15.55 -3.38 0.71
CA GLY A 89 16.65 -3.20 1.65
C GLY A 89 16.60 -1.84 2.36
N ARG A 90 17.65 -1.50 3.13
CA ARG A 90 17.78 -0.22 3.87
C ARG A 90 16.66 0.09 4.88
N GLY A 91 15.83 -0.90 5.24
CA GLY A 91 14.73 -0.72 6.18
C GLY A 91 13.45 -0.13 5.57
N PHE A 92 13.39 0.14 4.26
CA PHE A 92 12.23 0.78 3.64
C PHE A 92 10.94 -0.06 3.74
N GLY A 93 11.00 -1.36 3.41
CA GLY A 93 9.85 -2.24 3.59
C GLY A 93 9.38 -2.34 5.05
N ARG A 94 10.30 -2.18 6.01
CA ARG A 94 9.95 -2.13 7.44
C ARG A 94 9.25 -0.83 7.80
N SER A 95 9.69 0.33 7.30
CA SER A 95 9.00 1.60 7.57
C SER A 95 7.59 1.57 6.99
N VAL A 96 7.43 1.11 5.74
CA VAL A 96 6.13 0.97 5.08
C VAL A 96 5.16 0.09 5.90
N MET A 97 5.65 -1.02 6.47
CA MET A 97 4.82 -1.87 7.32
C MET A 97 4.45 -1.19 8.65
N LEU A 98 5.38 -0.46 9.27
CA LEU A 98 5.11 0.27 10.51
C LEU A 98 4.10 1.40 10.28
N ASP A 99 4.25 2.16 9.20
CA ASP A 99 3.34 3.23 8.81
C ASP A 99 1.93 2.68 8.55
N ALA A 100 1.82 1.53 7.87
CA ALA A 100 0.54 0.86 7.66
C ALA A 100 -0.13 0.41 8.97
N ILE A 101 0.65 -0.05 9.95
CA ILE A 101 0.16 -0.45 11.27
C ILE A 101 -0.33 0.77 12.06
N GLU A 102 0.44 1.85 12.08
CA GLU A 102 0.05 3.08 12.78
C GLU A 102 -1.21 3.70 12.17
N ALA A 103 -1.29 3.73 10.83
CA ALA A 103 -2.48 4.19 10.14
C ALA A 103 -3.71 3.31 10.46
N ALA A 104 -3.53 1.98 10.54
CA ALA A 104 -4.61 1.07 10.94
C ALA A 104 -5.07 1.32 12.39
N LYS A 105 -4.15 1.54 13.32
CA LYS A 105 -4.47 1.88 14.72
C LYS A 105 -5.23 3.20 14.83
N ALA A 106 -4.77 4.24 14.12
CA ALA A 106 -5.42 5.55 14.13
C ALA A 106 -6.89 5.48 13.66
N ARG A 107 -7.19 4.60 12.72
CA ARG A 107 -8.54 4.39 12.20
C ARG A 107 -9.43 3.53 13.09
N GLY A 108 -8.84 2.61 13.85
CA GLY A 108 -9.56 1.79 14.84
C GLY A 108 -9.72 2.48 16.21
N ALA A 109 -9.09 3.64 16.42
CA ALA A 109 -9.26 4.41 17.64
C ALA A 109 -10.71 4.93 17.74
N PRO A 110 -11.39 4.80 18.89
CA PRO A 110 -12.70 5.39 19.08
C PRO A 110 -12.61 6.89 18.80
N GLN A 111 -13.50 7.41 17.95
CA GLN A 111 -13.60 8.84 17.70
C GLN A 111 -13.95 9.54 19.01
N THR A 112 -12.93 10.04 19.72
CA THR A 112 -13.15 10.85 20.92
C THR A 112 -13.62 12.21 20.43
N HIS A 113 -14.94 12.37 20.34
CA HIS A 113 -15.53 13.69 20.27
C HIS A 113 -15.13 14.41 21.56
N PRO A 114 -14.38 15.54 21.53
CA PRO A 114 -14.17 16.31 22.73
C PRO A 114 -15.56 16.77 23.18
N ARG A 115 -16.06 16.19 24.29
CA ARG A 115 -17.23 16.76 24.95
C ARG A 115 -16.80 18.16 25.34
N GLY A 116 -17.40 19.17 24.69
CA GLY A 116 -17.25 20.55 25.12
C GLY A 116 -17.69 20.62 26.57
N ASP A 117 -16.75 20.91 27.45
CA ASP A 117 -17.03 21.33 28.82
C ASP A 117 -17.77 22.66 28.73
N GLN A 118 -19.10 22.60 28.63
CA GLN A 118 -19.96 23.70 29.01
C GLN A 118 -19.96 23.75 30.54
N HIS A 119 -18.99 24.47 31.11
CA HIS A 119 -19.15 25.03 32.45
C HIS A 119 -20.15 26.19 32.35
N GLN A 120 -21.33 25.98 32.94
CA GLN A 120 -22.17 27.05 33.48
C GLN A 120 -21.72 27.35 34.90
#